data_AF-A0A7S1C6Z6-F1
#
_entry.id   AF-A0A7S1C6Z6-F1
#
_cell.length_a   1.000
_cell.length_b   1.000
_cell.length_c   1.000
_cell.angle_alpha   90.00
_cell.angle_beta   90.00
_cell.angle_gamma   90.00
#
_symmetry.space_group_name_H-M   'P 1'
#
loop_
_entity.id
_entity.type
_entity.pdbx_description
1 polymer ?
#
loop_
_entity_poly.entity_id
_entity_poly.type
_entity_poly.pdbx_seq_one_letter_code
_entity_poly.pdbx_strand_id
1 'polypeptide(L)'
;DGASGGDAGGSDAAGDAPWRCPSCTLENPAGSVRCVACEDVNPAFRLGTESAARMRERYRVLQEAFALGVDLFTEKRWSELRGVALRIMHLARASRAVQLEAKGWQMLYHALREDGRESEAARLFDGREVARARSEGNLDLAPPPLPPLAEGAGDGDGEGEGWVADGAEGGDAGGDSDAEAGEVAVAPAPPASA
;
A
#
# COMPACT_ATOMS: atom_id res chain seq x y z
N ASP A 1 35.52 -28.39 13.81
CA ASP A 1 34.10 -28.54 13.50
C ASP A 1 33.50 -27.21 13.06
N GLY A 2 32.66 -27.24 12.03
CA GLY A 2 31.54 -26.30 11.84
C GLY A 2 31.79 -24.99 11.10
N ALA A 3 31.46 -24.96 9.80
CA ALA A 3 30.62 -23.92 9.17
C ALA A 3 30.28 -24.32 7.72
N SER A 4 29.23 -25.12 7.56
CA SER A 4 28.44 -25.19 6.32
C SER A 4 27.36 -24.11 6.36
N GLY A 5 26.98 -23.60 5.19
CA GLY A 5 25.71 -22.88 5.02
C GLY A 5 25.83 -21.60 4.19
N GLY A 6 26.28 -21.71 2.94
CA GLY A 6 26.07 -20.67 1.94
C GLY A 6 24.96 -21.10 0.99
N ASP A 7 23.71 -20.85 1.35
CA ASP A 7 22.56 -21.01 0.46
C ASP A 7 22.61 -19.91 -0.62
N ALA A 8 23.11 -20.27 -1.80
CA ALA A 8 23.04 -19.43 -2.99
C ALA A 8 21.62 -19.49 -3.57
N GLY A 9 20.77 -18.55 -3.14
CA GLY A 9 19.56 -18.18 -3.85
C GLY A 9 19.89 -17.20 -4.98
N GLY A 10 19.68 -17.61 -6.24
CA GLY A 10 19.96 -16.74 -7.40
C GLY A 10 19.64 -17.42 -8.72
N SER A 11 18.36 -17.44 -9.06
CA SER A 11 17.74 -18.05 -10.23
C SER A 11 18.22 -17.45 -11.56
N ASP A 12 19.17 -18.10 -12.25
CA ASP A 12 19.49 -17.85 -13.67
C ASP A 12 20.12 -19.10 -14.28
N ALA A 13 19.35 -20.18 -14.53
CA ALA A 13 19.85 -21.32 -15.33
C ALA A 13 18.75 -22.24 -15.90
N ALA A 14 17.52 -21.76 -16.10
CA ALA A 14 16.52 -22.59 -16.80
C ALA A 14 16.84 -22.77 -18.31
N GLY A 15 17.85 -22.05 -18.83
CA GLY A 15 18.22 -22.05 -20.25
C GLY A 15 19.56 -22.71 -20.60
N ASP A 16 20.51 -22.79 -19.66
CA ASP A 16 21.93 -22.93 -20.08
C ASP A 16 22.56 -24.30 -19.77
N ALA A 17 21.88 -25.17 -19.03
CA ALA A 17 22.36 -26.51 -18.71
C ALA A 17 21.43 -27.61 -19.25
N PRO A 18 21.98 -28.76 -19.72
CA PRO A 18 21.18 -29.94 -20.00
C PRO A 18 20.47 -30.43 -18.74
N TRP A 19 19.30 -31.06 -18.89
CA TRP A 19 18.47 -31.48 -17.76
C TRP A 19 17.94 -32.89 -17.93
N ARG A 20 17.91 -33.65 -16.83
CA ARG A 20 17.38 -35.01 -16.81
C ARG A 20 15.88 -35.01 -16.54
N CYS A 21 15.11 -35.64 -17.41
CA CYS A 21 13.67 -35.76 -17.25
C CYS A 21 13.35 -36.61 -16.01
N PRO A 22 12.53 -36.14 -15.06
CA PRO A 22 12.17 -36.93 -13.89
C PRO A 22 11.26 -38.11 -14.22
N SER A 23 10.52 -38.05 -15.33
CA SER A 23 9.52 -39.06 -15.70
C SER A 23 10.12 -40.25 -16.46
N CYS A 24 11.02 -39.98 -17.42
CA CYS A 24 11.62 -41.02 -18.26
C CYS A 24 13.15 -41.14 -18.11
N THR A 25 13.77 -40.31 -17.27
CA THR A 25 15.21 -40.27 -17.00
C THR A 25 16.11 -39.87 -18.17
N LEU A 26 15.53 -39.51 -19.33
CA LEU A 26 16.29 -39.03 -20.49
C LEU A 26 16.96 -37.69 -20.22
N GLU A 27 18.20 -37.54 -20.67
CA GLU A 27 18.92 -36.27 -20.66
C GLU A 27 18.50 -35.42 -21.87
N ASN A 28 18.01 -34.21 -21.61
CA ASN A 28 17.53 -33.27 -22.62
C ASN A 28 18.51 -32.11 -22.77
N PRO A 29 18.64 -31.54 -23.99
CA PRO A 29 19.55 -30.44 -24.22
C PRO A 29 19.12 -29.17 -23.48
N ALA A 30 20.09 -28.31 -23.20
CA ALA A 30 19.87 -26.98 -22.64
C ALA A 30 18.84 -26.20 -23.47
N GLY A 31 18.02 -25.39 -22.81
CA GLY A 31 16.94 -24.61 -23.44
C GLY A 31 15.68 -25.40 -23.83
N SER A 32 15.69 -26.74 -23.73
CA SER A 32 14.49 -27.54 -24.02
C SER A 32 13.42 -27.33 -22.96
N VAL A 33 12.26 -26.84 -23.38
CA VAL A 33 11.09 -26.62 -22.50
C VAL A 33 10.40 -27.93 -22.13
N ARG A 34 10.51 -28.96 -22.98
CA ARG A 34 9.89 -30.28 -22.81
C ARG A 34 10.88 -31.38 -23.11
N CYS A 35 10.63 -32.57 -22.54
CA CYS A 35 11.42 -33.75 -22.82
C CYS A 35 11.19 -34.22 -24.26
N VAL A 36 12.25 -34.55 -24.98
CA VAL A 36 12.15 -34.99 -26.38
C VAL A 36 11.52 -36.38 -26.54
N ALA A 37 11.54 -37.23 -25.50
CA ALA A 37 10.98 -38.58 -25.57
C ALA A 37 9.54 -38.69 -25.04
N CYS A 38 9.24 -38.06 -23.90
CA CYS A 38 7.93 -38.20 -23.24
C CYS A 38 7.16 -36.89 -23.13
N GLU A 39 7.66 -35.80 -23.72
CA GLU A 39 7.02 -34.47 -23.79
C GLU A 39 6.73 -33.77 -22.45
N ASP A 40 7.19 -34.35 -21.34
CA ASP A 40 7.07 -33.76 -20.02
C ASP A 40 7.82 -32.43 -19.91
N VAL A 41 7.21 -31.43 -19.29
CA VAL A 41 7.81 -30.09 -19.19
C VAL A 41 8.98 -30.12 -18.22
N ASN A 42 10.04 -29.40 -18.59
CA ASN A 42 11.17 -29.11 -17.72
C ASN A 42 10.69 -28.51 -16.38
N PRO A 43 11.01 -29.14 -15.23
CA PRO A 43 10.61 -28.63 -13.92
C PRO A 43 11.06 -27.20 -13.65
N ALA A 44 12.27 -26.81 -14.08
CA ALA A 44 12.77 -25.45 -13.93
C ALA A 44 11.97 -24.44 -14.77
N PHE A 45 11.55 -24.84 -15.98
CA PHE A 45 10.68 -24.02 -16.80
C PHE A 45 9.29 -23.86 -16.17
N ARG A 46 8.66 -24.95 -15.68
CA ARG A 46 7.38 -24.89 -14.96
C ARG A 46 7.47 -23.91 -13.78
N LEU A 47 8.46 -24.07 -12.91
CA LEU A 47 8.68 -23.19 -11.75
C LEU A 47 8.88 -21.72 -12.16
N GLY A 48 9.60 -21.46 -13.25
CA GLY A 48 9.74 -20.11 -13.81
C GLY A 48 8.40 -19.52 -14.26
N THR A 49 7.60 -20.30 -15.00
CA THR A 49 6.27 -19.84 -15.47
C THR A 49 5.28 -19.60 -14.34
N GLU A 50 5.26 -20.45 -13.31
CA GLU A 50 4.42 -20.29 -12.12
C GLU A 50 4.85 -19.08 -11.29
N SER A 51 6.16 -18.87 -11.14
CA SER A 51 6.70 -17.69 -10.47
C SER A 51 6.32 -16.41 -11.20
N ALA A 52 6.42 -16.40 -12.54
CA ALA A 52 6.00 -15.27 -13.36
C ALA A 52 4.49 -15.04 -13.29
N ALA A 53 3.67 -16.10 -13.27
CA ALA A 53 2.23 -15.99 -13.11
C ALA A 53 1.84 -15.40 -11.74
N ARG A 54 2.47 -15.86 -10.66
CA ARG A 54 2.29 -15.32 -9.31
C ARG A 54 2.70 -13.85 -9.23
N MET A 55 3.77 -13.47 -9.90
CA MET A 55 4.20 -12.07 -10.00
C MET A 55 3.14 -11.22 -10.72
N ARG A 56 2.67 -11.64 -11.90
CA ARG A 56 1.62 -10.92 -12.64
C ARG A 56 0.36 -10.71 -11.81
N GLU A 57 -0.07 -11.74 -11.09
CA GLU A 57 -1.25 -11.66 -10.23
C GLU A 57 -1.06 -10.64 -9.09
N ARG A 58 0.11 -10.61 -8.45
CA ARG A 58 0.43 -9.58 -7.44
C ARG A 58 0.36 -8.17 -8.02
N TYR A 59 0.88 -7.95 -9.22
CA TYR A 59 0.80 -6.66 -9.90
C TYR A 59 -0.64 -6.27 -10.25
N ARG A 60 -1.48 -7.23 -10.67
CA ARG A 60 -2.91 -6.99 -10.91
C ARG A 60 -3.62 -6.49 -9.65
N VAL A 61 -3.47 -7.19 -8.53
CA VAL A 61 -4.05 -6.79 -7.24
C VAL A 61 -3.56 -5.40 -6.80
N LEU A 62 -2.28 -5.10 -7.03
CA LEU A 62 -1.71 -3.79 -6.72
C LEU A 62 -2.29 -2.67 -7.60
N GLN A 63 -2.52 -2.93 -8.89
CA GLN A 63 -3.17 -1.98 -9.81
C GLN A 63 -4.64 -1.73 -9.43
N GLU A 64 -5.37 -2.78 -9.05
CA GLU A 64 -6.76 -2.67 -8.60
C GLU A 64 -6.87 -1.88 -7.29
N ALA A 65 -5.97 -2.14 -6.33
CA ALA A 65 -5.91 -1.36 -5.10
C ALA A 65 -5.61 0.12 -5.38
N PHE A 66 -4.72 0.41 -6.34
CA PHE A 66 -4.44 1.79 -6.74
C PHE A 66 -5.65 2.47 -7.37
N ALA A 67 -6.36 1.79 -8.30
CA ALA A 67 -7.57 2.32 -8.91
C ALA A 67 -8.65 2.63 -7.86
N LEU A 68 -8.92 1.69 -6.96
CA LEU A 68 -9.86 1.91 -5.84
C LEU A 68 -9.45 3.11 -4.99
N GLY A 69 -8.16 3.29 -4.72
CA GLY A 69 -7.68 4.44 -3.96
C GLY A 69 -7.90 5.78 -4.69
N VAL A 70 -7.83 5.82 -6.03
CA VAL A 70 -8.16 7.02 -6.82
C VAL A 70 -9.65 7.34 -6.71
N ASP A 71 -10.51 6.31 -6.74
CA ASP A 71 -11.96 6.49 -6.58
C ASP A 71 -12.29 7.03 -5.18
N LEU A 72 -11.74 6.41 -4.13
CA LEU A 72 -11.92 6.85 -2.74
C LEU A 72 -11.40 8.28 -2.48
N PHE A 73 -10.30 8.66 -3.13
CA PHE A 73 -9.79 10.03 -3.08
C PHE A 73 -10.78 11.02 -3.70
N THR A 74 -11.36 10.67 -4.84
CA THR A 74 -12.37 11.49 -5.55
C THR A 74 -13.65 11.65 -4.74
N GLU A 75 -14.08 10.56 -4.08
CA GLU A 75 -15.23 10.52 -3.18
C GLU A 75 -14.98 11.14 -1.79
N LYS A 76 -13.75 11.60 -1.52
CA LYS A 76 -13.31 12.16 -0.22
C LYS A 76 -13.50 11.20 0.97
N ARG A 77 -13.38 9.89 0.74
CA ARG A 77 -13.50 8.85 1.76
C ARG A 77 -12.16 8.60 2.44
N TRP A 78 -11.67 9.59 3.19
CA TRP A 78 -10.30 9.64 3.70
C TRP A 78 -9.90 8.47 4.61
N SER A 79 -10.79 8.05 5.51
CA SER A 79 -10.52 6.94 6.43
C SER A 79 -10.32 5.61 5.69
N GLU A 80 -11.09 5.38 4.62
CA GLU A 80 -10.95 4.19 3.77
C GLU A 80 -9.74 4.28 2.85
N LEU A 81 -9.50 5.47 2.28
CA LEU A 81 -8.32 5.74 1.47
C LEU A 81 -7.03 5.44 2.24
N ARG A 82 -6.97 5.80 3.53
CA ARG A 82 -5.85 5.44 4.42
C ARG A 82 -5.62 3.94 4.48
N GLY A 83 -6.68 3.14 4.63
CA GLY A 83 -6.59 1.68 4.66
C GLY A 83 -6.07 1.10 3.34
N VAL A 84 -6.55 1.62 2.21
CA VAL A 84 -6.09 1.21 0.87
C VAL A 84 -4.64 1.61 0.64
N ALA A 85 -4.23 2.83 1.02
CA ALA A 85 -2.85 3.29 0.88
C ALA A 85 -1.86 2.40 1.65
N LEU A 86 -2.18 2.00 2.88
CA LEU A 86 -1.37 1.05 3.66
C LEU A 86 -1.26 -0.33 2.97
N ARG A 87 -2.36 -0.83 2.39
CA ARG A 87 -2.34 -2.08 1.60
C ARG A 87 -1.47 -1.97 0.36
N ILE A 88 -1.56 -0.87 -0.38
CA ILE A 88 -0.72 -0.60 -1.56
C ILE A 88 0.76 -0.66 -1.18
N MET A 89 1.16 0.00 -0.09
CA MET A 89 2.56 -0.02 0.35
C MET A 89 3.03 -1.42 0.75
N HIS A 90 2.19 -2.18 1.48
CA HIS A 90 2.53 -3.55 1.85
C HIS A 90 2.73 -4.45 0.61
N LEU A 91 1.80 -4.39 -0.34
CA LEU A 91 1.85 -5.15 -1.59
C LEU A 91 3.02 -4.70 -2.49
N ALA A 92 3.29 -3.40 -2.56
CA ALA A 92 4.39 -2.83 -3.32
C ALA A 92 5.74 -3.29 -2.77
N ARG A 93 5.94 -3.27 -1.44
CA ARG A 93 7.15 -3.83 -0.79
C ARG A 93 7.33 -5.31 -1.08
N ALA A 94 6.26 -6.10 -0.92
CA ALA A 94 6.29 -7.54 -1.19
C ALA A 94 6.60 -7.87 -2.67
N SER A 95 6.35 -6.92 -3.56
CA SER A 95 6.58 -7.05 -5.00
C SER A 95 7.81 -6.28 -5.50
N ARG A 96 8.55 -5.60 -4.61
CA ARG A 96 9.66 -4.69 -4.93
C ARG A 96 9.27 -3.59 -5.94
N ALA A 97 8.02 -3.15 -5.92
CA ALA A 97 7.48 -2.14 -6.82
C ALA A 97 7.64 -0.72 -6.22
N VAL A 98 8.88 -0.23 -6.16
CA VAL A 98 9.24 1.05 -5.49
C VAL A 98 8.37 2.24 -5.93
N GLN A 99 8.07 2.32 -7.22
CA GLN A 99 7.23 3.39 -7.79
C GLN A 99 5.81 3.41 -7.23
N LEU A 100 5.22 2.23 -6.99
CA LEU A 100 3.87 2.12 -6.45
C LEU A 100 3.85 2.29 -4.93
N GLU A 101 4.95 1.95 -4.25
CA GLU A 101 5.13 2.26 -2.84
C GLU A 101 5.11 3.78 -2.59
N ALA A 102 5.83 4.55 -3.40
CA ALA A 102 5.84 6.01 -3.32
C ALA A 102 4.46 6.63 -3.53
N LYS A 103 3.66 6.10 -4.46
CA LYS A 103 2.26 6.51 -4.65
C LYS A 103 1.38 6.17 -3.44
N GLY A 104 1.57 5.00 -2.84
CA GLY A 104 0.89 4.63 -1.59
C GLY A 104 1.18 5.62 -0.47
N TRP A 105 2.43 6.05 -0.32
CA TRP A 105 2.82 7.09 0.63
C TRP A 105 2.15 8.44 0.33
N GLN A 106 2.09 8.88 -0.92
CA GLN A 106 1.39 10.11 -1.33
C GLN A 106 -0.09 10.06 -0.92
N MET A 107 -0.78 8.96 -1.24
CA MET A 107 -2.20 8.79 -0.91
C MET A 107 -2.43 8.80 0.60
N LEU A 108 -1.56 8.14 1.37
CA LEU A 108 -1.64 8.14 2.83
C LEU A 108 -1.44 9.55 3.41
N TYR A 109 -0.47 10.31 2.90
CA TYR A 109 -0.22 11.69 3.32
C TYR A 109 -1.47 12.56 3.12
N HIS A 110 -2.05 12.52 1.92
CA HIS A 110 -3.26 13.28 1.61
C HIS A 110 -4.45 12.84 2.47
N ALA A 111 -4.67 11.53 2.62
CA ALA A 111 -5.73 11.00 3.45
C ALA A 111 -5.62 11.51 4.90
N LEU A 112 -4.43 11.48 5.50
CA LEU A 112 -4.23 11.93 6.87
C LEU A 112 -4.44 13.44 7.04
N ARG A 113 -3.99 14.24 6.06
CA ARG A 113 -4.13 15.70 6.14
C ARG A 113 -5.59 16.12 6.02
N GLU A 114 -6.32 15.56 5.06
CA GLU A 114 -7.73 15.91 4.82
C GLU A 114 -8.68 15.33 5.89
N ASP A 115 -8.27 14.27 6.59
CA ASP A 115 -8.98 13.72 7.77
C ASP A 115 -8.70 14.51 9.06
N GLY A 116 -7.96 15.63 8.99
CA GLY A 116 -7.60 16.46 10.15
C GLY A 116 -6.53 15.85 11.07
N ARG A 117 -5.81 14.83 10.60
CA ARG A 117 -4.81 14.07 11.37
C ARG A 117 -3.39 14.53 11.06
N GLU A 118 -3.19 15.85 10.99
CA GLU A 118 -1.92 16.48 10.59
C GLU A 118 -0.74 16.09 11.49
N SER A 119 -0.96 15.89 12.78
CA SER A 119 0.09 15.45 13.71
C SER A 119 0.56 14.01 13.45
N GLU A 120 -0.30 13.15 12.92
CA GLU A 120 0.10 11.82 12.46
C GLU A 120 0.84 11.89 11.13
N ALA A 121 0.35 12.72 10.19
CA ALA A 121 1.07 12.97 8.95
C ALA A 121 2.47 13.54 9.24
N ALA A 122 2.60 14.53 10.11
CA ALA A 122 3.88 15.07 10.52
C ALA A 122 4.81 13.98 11.06
N ARG A 123 4.35 13.12 11.99
CA ARG A 123 5.16 12.03 12.55
C ARG A 123 5.61 10.99 11.54
N LEU A 124 4.74 10.59 10.61
CA LEU A 124 5.06 9.58 9.59
C LEU A 124 5.99 10.14 8.51
N PHE A 125 5.81 11.42 8.16
CA PHE A 125 6.49 12.05 7.05
C PHE A 125 7.61 13.01 7.49
N ASP A 126 8.01 12.99 8.78
CA ASP A 126 9.07 13.87 9.29
C ASP A 126 10.44 13.49 8.71
N GLY A 127 10.78 14.19 7.64
CA GLY A 127 12.13 14.31 7.08
C GLY A 127 12.62 13.15 6.23
N ARG A 128 12.65 11.91 6.74
CA ARG A 128 13.50 10.86 6.13
C ARG A 128 12.88 10.14 4.93
N GLU A 129 11.60 9.77 5.00
CA GLU A 129 10.94 9.08 3.89
C GLU A 129 10.55 10.04 2.76
N VAL A 130 10.17 11.28 3.10
CA VAL A 130 9.94 12.34 2.11
C VAL A 130 11.24 12.75 1.42
N ALA A 131 12.36 12.89 2.16
CA ALA A 131 13.66 13.15 1.56
C ALA A 131 14.12 12.02 0.64
N ARG A 132 13.86 10.75 1.02
CA ARG A 132 14.14 9.59 0.18
C ARG A 132 13.30 9.60 -1.11
N ALA A 133 11.99 9.77 -1.00
CA ALA A 133 11.09 9.82 -2.16
C ALA A 133 11.38 11.03 -3.09
N ARG A 134 11.85 12.16 -2.53
CA ARG A 134 12.39 13.30 -3.32
C ARG A 134 13.72 12.98 -3.99
N SER A 135 14.66 12.34 -3.28
CA SER A 135 15.97 11.97 -3.85
C SER A 135 15.87 10.95 -4.97
N GLU A 136 14.82 10.12 -4.95
CA GLU A 136 14.48 9.15 -6.00
C GLU A 136 13.70 9.80 -7.18
N GLY A 137 13.51 11.14 -7.17
CA GLY A 137 12.90 11.90 -8.27
C GLY A 137 11.39 11.72 -8.44
N ASN A 138 10.68 11.28 -7.39
CA ASN A 138 9.31 10.74 -7.52
C ASN A 138 8.21 11.62 -6.90
N LEU A 139 8.55 12.84 -6.45
CA LEU A 139 7.62 13.79 -5.82
C LEU A 139 7.89 15.20 -6.35
N ASP A 140 7.23 15.59 -7.44
CA ASP A 140 7.07 17.01 -7.84
C ASP A 140 5.98 17.70 -6.99
N LEU A 141 6.06 17.49 -5.67
CA LEU A 141 5.27 18.22 -4.68
C LEU A 141 6.26 18.92 -3.76
N ALA A 142 6.64 20.14 -4.14
CA ALA A 142 7.13 21.10 -3.17
C ALA A 142 6.09 21.16 -2.04
N PRO A 143 6.49 21.02 -0.77
CA PRO A 143 5.51 21.18 0.29
C PRO A 143 5.04 22.64 0.21
N PRO A 144 3.73 22.95 0.38
CA PRO A 144 3.34 24.34 0.57
C PRO A 144 4.16 24.90 1.73
N PRO A 145 4.63 26.16 1.65
CA PRO A 145 5.38 26.76 2.75
C PRO A 145 4.56 26.62 4.02
N LEU A 146 5.19 26.10 5.07
CA LEU A 146 4.57 26.05 6.39
C LEU A 146 4.14 27.48 6.76
N PRO A 147 2.94 27.68 7.32
CA PRO A 147 2.62 28.97 7.92
C PRO A 147 3.70 29.28 8.95
N PRO A 148 4.16 30.54 9.06
CA PRO A 148 5.16 30.90 10.05
C PRO A 148 4.63 30.45 11.41
N LEU A 149 5.45 29.66 12.12
CA LEU A 149 5.23 29.41 13.54
C LEU A 149 5.10 30.78 14.19
N ALA A 150 3.94 31.08 14.76
CA ALA A 150 3.75 32.29 15.54
C ALA A 150 4.78 32.23 16.68
N GLU A 151 5.88 32.95 16.52
CA GLU A 151 6.81 33.25 17.59
C GLU A 151 6.04 34.09 18.60
N GLY A 152 5.52 33.40 19.61
CA GLY A 152 4.79 34.03 20.69
C GLY A 152 5.70 34.93 21.52
N ALA A 153 5.07 35.98 22.03
CA ALA A 153 5.39 36.68 23.28
C ALA A 153 6.71 37.46 23.30
N GLY A 154 6.65 38.68 22.76
CA GLY A 154 7.37 39.81 23.33
C GLY A 154 6.38 40.67 24.11
N ASP A 155 6.60 40.78 25.43
CA ASP A 155 5.81 41.58 26.37
C ASP A 155 5.65 43.02 25.89
N GLY A 156 4.39 43.46 25.78
CA GLY A 156 4.03 44.83 25.46
C GLY A 156 3.01 45.34 26.48
N ASP A 157 3.51 45.97 27.53
CA ASP A 157 2.72 46.83 28.40
C ASP A 157 2.20 48.01 27.57
N GLY A 158 0.90 48.03 27.29
CA GLY A 158 0.24 49.06 26.50
C GLY A 158 -1.18 49.25 26.98
N GLU A 159 -1.34 50.22 27.87
CA GLU A 159 -2.61 50.76 28.35
C GLU A 159 -3.45 51.31 27.18
N GLY A 160 -4.77 51.08 27.19
CA GLY A 160 -5.70 51.99 26.51
C GLY A 160 -6.86 51.40 25.72
N GLU A 161 -8.05 51.62 26.24
CA GLU A 161 -9.26 52.04 25.51
C GLU A 161 -10.12 50.98 24.78
N GLY A 162 -11.03 50.41 25.57
CA GLY A 162 -12.49 50.47 25.38
C GLY A 162 -13.08 50.33 23.98
N TRP A 163 -13.74 49.19 23.73
CA TRP A 163 -14.92 49.11 22.87
C TRP A 163 -16.01 48.30 23.57
N VAL A 164 -17.20 48.89 23.60
CA VAL A 164 -18.43 48.36 24.20
C VAL A 164 -19.37 47.94 23.09
N ALA A 165 -20.17 46.90 23.37
CA ALA A 165 -21.42 46.49 22.71
C ALA A 165 -21.25 45.73 21.37
N ASP A 166 -22.03 44.72 20.97
CA ASP A 166 -23.29 44.06 21.39
C ASP A 166 -23.17 42.60 20.86
N GLY A 167 -23.71 41.53 21.47
CA GLY A 167 -25.14 41.23 21.57
C GLY A 167 -25.69 40.54 20.29
N ALA A 168 -25.64 39.19 20.23
CA ALA A 168 -26.50 38.30 19.42
C ALA A 168 -26.15 36.83 19.75
N GLU A 169 -26.85 36.12 20.63
CA GLU A 169 -28.17 35.46 20.47
C GLU A 169 -28.25 34.44 19.32
N GLY A 170 -28.39 33.16 19.71
CA GLY A 170 -29.38 32.24 19.16
C GLY A 170 -28.97 31.35 17.98
N GLY A 171 -28.93 30.03 18.21
CA GLY A 171 -28.83 29.07 17.09
C GLY A 171 -28.68 27.60 17.50
N ASP A 172 -29.49 27.14 18.44
CA ASP A 172 -29.68 25.72 18.77
C ASP A 172 -30.49 25.05 17.65
N ALA A 173 -29.97 23.96 17.07
CA ALA A 173 -30.75 23.05 16.23
C ALA A 173 -30.14 21.64 16.33
N GLY A 174 -30.66 20.89 17.29
CA GLY A 174 -30.55 19.44 17.33
C GLY A 174 -31.22 18.80 16.11
N GLY A 175 -30.67 17.67 15.69
CA GLY A 175 -31.20 16.81 14.65
C GLY A 175 -30.86 15.37 14.97
N ASP A 176 -31.62 14.79 15.90
CA ASP A 176 -31.70 13.35 16.09
C ASP A 176 -32.19 12.68 14.80
N SER A 177 -31.51 11.61 14.40
CA SER A 177 -31.97 10.70 13.34
C SER A 177 -31.80 9.28 13.85
N ASP A 178 -32.84 8.81 14.54
CA ASP A 178 -33.16 7.39 14.72
C ASP A 178 -33.53 6.76 13.37
N ALA A 179 -33.03 5.53 13.12
CA ALA A 179 -33.53 4.47 12.22
C ALA A 179 -32.33 3.71 11.59
N GLU A 180 -32.23 2.38 11.52
CA GLU A 180 -33.02 1.24 11.95
C GLU A 180 -32.01 0.07 12.09
N ALA A 181 -32.14 -0.74 13.14
CA ALA A 181 -31.40 -1.99 13.27
C ALA A 181 -32.08 -3.07 12.40
N GLY A 182 -31.50 -3.37 11.24
CA GLY A 182 -31.92 -4.51 10.42
C GLY A 182 -31.54 -5.83 11.07
N GLU A 183 -32.55 -6.65 11.40
CA GLU A 183 -32.40 -8.04 11.84
C GLU A 183 -31.62 -8.86 10.80
N VAL A 184 -30.49 -9.44 11.23
CA VAL A 184 -29.70 -10.35 10.40
C VAL A 184 -30.26 -11.75 10.57
N ALA A 185 -30.93 -12.26 9.54
CA ALA A 185 -31.46 -13.62 9.51
C ALA A 185 -30.32 -14.65 9.67
N VAL A 186 -30.43 -15.48 10.71
CA VAL A 186 -29.52 -16.61 10.96
C VAL A 186 -29.86 -17.73 9.98
N ALA A 187 -28.89 -18.10 9.14
CA ALA A 187 -29.01 -19.25 8.24
C ALA A 187 -29.03 -20.59 9.02
N PRO A 188 -29.85 -21.58 8.63
CA PRO A 188 -29.86 -22.89 9.27
C PRO A 188 -28.61 -23.71 8.94
N ALA A 189 -28.15 -24.49 9.93
CA ALA A 189 -27.00 -25.39 9.83
C ALA A 189 -27.23 -26.54 8.83
N PRO A 190 -26.18 -27.04 8.15
CA PRO A 190 -26.29 -28.20 7.28
C PRO A 190 -26.50 -29.50 8.09
N PRO A 191 -27.19 -30.51 7.53
CA PRO A 191 -27.38 -31.79 8.19
C PRO A 191 -26.05 -32.54 8.30
N ALA A 192 -25.85 -33.20 9.44
CA ALA A 192 -24.72 -34.10 9.68
C ALA A 192 -24.85 -35.34 8.77
N SER A 193 -23.79 -35.62 8.00
CA SER A 193 -23.67 -36.86 7.23
C SER A 193 -23.57 -38.06 8.17
N ALA A 194 -24.37 -39.08 7.89
CA ALA A 194 -24.31 -40.40 8.50
C ALA A 194 -23.19 -41.25 7.90
#